data_AF-A0ABC8SSJ4-F1
#
_entry.id   AF-A0ABC8SSJ4-F1
#
_cell.length_a   1.000
_cell.length_b   1.000
_cell.length_c   1.000
_cell.angle_alpha   90.00
_cell.angle_beta   90.00
_cell.angle_gamma   90.00
#
_symmetry.space_group_name_H-M   'P 1'
#
loop_
_entity.id
_entity.type
_entity.pdbx_description
1 polymer ?
#
loop_
_entity_poly.entity_id
_entity_poly.type
_entity_poly.pdbx_seq_one_letter_code
_entity_poly.pdbx_strand_id
1 'polypeptide(L)'
;MKDPNDFLLKFVMDEAERAKKASVIVLNKFEELEHDIIDTLLSILPPIYAVGPLHIHLNQIKDDDLKFLESNLWVEESECLE
;
A
#
# COMPACT_ATOMS: atom_id res chain seq x y z
N MET A 1 -12.65 -10.22 -26.53
CA MET A 1 -12.84 -9.59 -25.20
C MET A 1 -11.59 -9.94 -24.41
N LYS A 2 -10.73 -8.98 -24.07
CA LYS A 2 -9.49 -9.25 -23.34
C LYS A 2 -9.88 -9.55 -21.89
N ASP A 3 -9.37 -10.62 -21.30
CA ASP A 3 -9.64 -10.96 -19.91
C ASP A 3 -9.19 -9.76 -19.04
N PRO A 4 -10.06 -9.17 -18.21
CA PRO A 4 -9.68 -8.10 -17.28
C PRO A 4 -8.49 -8.50 -16.38
N ASN A 5 -8.35 -9.78 -16.07
CA ASN A 5 -7.22 -10.31 -15.30
C ASN A 5 -5.89 -10.17 -16.06
N ASP A 6 -5.88 -10.31 -17.38
CA ASP A 6 -4.65 -10.13 -18.18
C ASP A 6 -4.15 -8.68 -18.13
N PHE A 7 -5.06 -7.71 -18.05
CA PHE A 7 -4.70 -6.31 -17.93
C PHE A 7 -4.16 -5.98 -16.53
N LEU A 8 -4.90 -6.40 -15.49
CA LEU A 8 -4.50 -6.12 -14.11
C LEU A 8 -3.17 -6.79 -13.77
N LEU A 9 -2.98 -8.06 -14.17
CA LEU A 9 -1.74 -8.78 -13.97
C LEU A 9 -0.56 -8.06 -14.64
N LYS A 10 -0.72 -7.65 -15.91
CA LYS A 10 0.31 -6.89 -16.61
C LYS A 10 0.62 -5.57 -15.92
N PHE A 11 -0.41 -4.84 -15.49
CA PHE A 11 -0.26 -3.58 -14.80
C PHE A 11 0.56 -3.75 -13.50
N VAL A 12 0.20 -4.74 -12.68
CA VAL A 12 0.91 -5.04 -11.42
C VAL A 12 2.38 -5.40 -11.68
N MET A 13 2.66 -6.21 -12.70
CA MET A 13 4.04 -6.55 -13.08
C MET A 13 4.84 -5.32 -13.53
N ASP A 14 4.22 -4.48 -14.36
CA ASP A 14 4.85 -3.27 -14.89
C ASP A 14 5.13 -2.25 -13.76
N GLU A 15 4.21 -2.10 -12.79
CA GLU A 15 4.41 -1.24 -11.61
C GLU A 15 5.46 -1.80 -10.64
N ALA A 16 5.50 -3.13 -10.45
CA ALA A 16 6.52 -3.77 -9.61
C ALA A 16 7.94 -3.51 -10.14
N GLU A 17 8.13 -3.56 -11.47
CA GLU A 17 9.42 -3.20 -12.08
C GLU A 17 9.73 -1.70 -12.00
N ARG A 18 8.69 -0.83 -12.04
CA ARG A 18 8.86 0.62 -11.83
C ARG A 18 9.25 0.95 -10.39
N ALA A 19 8.69 0.27 -9.40
CA ALA A 19 8.95 0.52 -7.99
C ALA A 19 10.45 0.40 -7.64
N LYS A 20 11.18 -0.51 -8.30
CA LYS A 20 12.65 -0.67 -8.16
C LYS A 20 13.44 0.59 -8.54
N LYS A 21 12.86 1.47 -9.36
CA LYS A 21 13.49 2.71 -9.86
C LYS A 21 13.10 3.94 -9.03
N ALA A 22 12.24 3.79 -8.03
CA ALA A 22 11.88 4.89 -7.15
C ALA A 22 13.07 5.30 -6.28
N SER A 23 13.10 6.56 -5.83
CA SER A 23 14.08 6.99 -4.83
C SER A 23 13.78 6.39 -3.45
N VAL A 24 12.50 6.14 -3.18
CA VAL A 24 11.99 5.68 -1.90
C VAL A 24 10.62 5.02 -2.08
N ILE A 25 10.31 4.02 -1.25
CA ILE A 25 8.97 3.43 -1.15
C ILE A 25 8.39 3.78 0.23
N VAL A 26 7.17 4.29 0.23
CA VAL A 26 6.41 4.56 1.46
C VAL A 26 5.33 3.50 1.58
N LEU A 27 5.35 2.74 2.67
CA LEU A 27 4.36 1.70 2.95
C LEU A 27 3.43 2.13 4.07
N ASN A 28 2.13 2.08 3.81
CA ASN A 28 1.10 2.11 4.83
C ASN A 28 1.05 0.73 5.51
N LYS A 29 1.93 0.53 6.50
CA LYS A 29 2.12 -0.75 7.19
C LYS A 29 1.83 -0.60 8.69
N PHE A 30 1.17 -1.59 9.29
CA PHE A 30 1.10 -1.78 10.73
C PHE A 30 2.39 -2.45 11.24
N GLU A 31 2.85 -2.10 12.45
CA GLU A 31 4.14 -2.51 13.04
C GLU A 31 4.41 -4.03 12.92
N GLU A 32 3.36 -4.86 12.93
CA GLU A 32 3.41 -6.33 12.92
C GLU A 32 3.77 -7.00 11.59
N LEU A 33 3.88 -6.30 10.45
CA LEU A 33 4.45 -6.96 9.27
C LEU A 33 5.90 -7.33 9.62
N GLU A 34 6.19 -8.62 9.73
CA GLU A 34 7.41 -9.14 10.38
C GLU A 34 8.69 -8.57 9.74
N HIS A 35 9.74 -8.35 10.54
CA HIS A 35 11.03 -7.82 10.08
C HIS A 35 11.55 -8.54 8.83
N ASP A 36 11.35 -9.86 8.79
CA ASP A 36 11.77 -10.76 7.71
C ASP A 36 11.23 -10.36 6.34
N ILE A 37 10.00 -9.81 6.28
CA ILE A 37 9.38 -9.39 5.02
C ILE A 37 10.04 -8.10 4.52
N ILE A 38 10.30 -7.14 5.42
CA ILE A 38 10.94 -5.88 5.04
C ILE A 38 12.39 -6.11 4.61
N ASP A 39 13.13 -6.95 5.32
CA ASP A 39 14.52 -7.27 4.96
C ASP A 39 14.58 -7.93 3.58
N THR A 40 13.63 -8.82 3.28
CA THR A 40 13.50 -9.43 1.95
C THR A 40 13.17 -8.37 0.89
N LEU A 41 12.23 -7.46 1.16
CA LEU A 41 11.84 -6.41 0.22
C LEU A 41 12.99 -5.43 -0.04
N LEU A 42 13.73 -5.02 1.00
CA LEU A 42 14.89 -4.13 0.89
C LEU A 42 16.03 -4.74 0.06
N SER A 43 16.09 -6.07 -0.08
CA SER A 43 17.06 -6.72 -0.97
C SER A 43 16.76 -6.52 -2.46
N ILE A 44 15.52 -6.13 -2.80
CA ILE A 44 15.03 -6.01 -4.20
C ILE A 44 14.60 -4.57 -4.52
N LEU A 45 14.21 -3.80 -3.51
CA LEU A 45 13.61 -2.48 -3.63
C LEU A 45 14.50 -1.38 -3.04
N PRO A 46 14.33 -0.12 -3.47
CA PRO A 46 14.93 1.03 -2.82
C PRO A 46 14.46 1.17 -1.35
N PRO A 47 15.05 2.09 -0.56
CA PRO A 47 14.71 2.26 0.84
C PRO A 47 13.19 2.35 1.09
N ILE A 48 12.74 1.58 2.08
CA ILE A 48 11.33 1.46 2.44
C ILE A 48 11.10 2.15 3.78
N TYR A 49 10.12 3.05 3.84
CA TYR A 49 9.67 3.70 5.07
C TYR A 49 8.24 3.28 5.39
N ALA A 50 8.04 2.67 6.55
CA ALA A 50 6.72 2.38 7.08
C ALA A 50 6.14 3.64 7.75
N VAL A 51 4.94 4.05 7.35
CA VAL A 51 4.24 5.24 7.90
C VAL A 51 2.84 4.90 8.42
N GLY A 52 2.51 3.61 8.49
CA GLY A 52 1.16 3.16 8.79
C GLY A 52 0.90 2.89 10.28
N PRO A 53 -0.35 2.53 10.60
CA PRO A 53 -1.48 2.52 9.67
C PRO A 53 -2.09 3.93 9.55
N LEU A 54 -2.31 4.38 8.31
CA LEU A 54 -2.73 5.75 7.99
C LEU A 54 -4.09 6.12 8.62
N HIS A 55 -5.00 5.15 8.82
CA HIS A 55 -6.32 5.39 9.41
C HIS A 55 -6.25 6.01 10.82
N ILE A 56 -5.19 5.71 11.60
CA ILE A 56 -5.00 6.30 12.94
C ILE A 56 -4.75 7.81 12.84
N HIS A 57 -4.05 8.25 11.79
CA HIS A 57 -3.65 9.64 11.59
C HIS A 57 -4.77 10.49 10.97
N LEU A 58 -5.69 9.89 10.22
CA LEU A 58 -6.79 10.62 9.56
C LEU A 58 -7.70 11.36 10.54
N ASN A 59 -7.96 10.80 11.72
CA ASN A 59 -8.82 11.43 12.75
C ASN A 59 -8.25 12.77 13.28
N GLN A 60 -6.97 13.05 13.03
CA GLN A 60 -6.31 14.29 13.47
C GLN A 60 -6.37 15.40 12.42
N ILE A 61 -6.74 15.07 11.18
CA ILE A 61 -6.80 16.01 10.05
C ILE A 61 -8.12 16.79 10.12
N LYS A 62 -8.03 18.11 10.31
CA LYS A 62 -9.18 19.03 10.33
C LYS A 62 -9.39 19.70 8.96
N ASP A 63 -9.30 18.91 7.91
CA ASP A 63 -9.53 19.37 6.55
C ASP A 63 -10.77 18.65 6.01
N ASP A 64 -11.85 19.40 5.86
CA ASP A 64 -13.13 18.88 5.38
C ASP A 64 -13.04 18.40 3.93
N ASP A 65 -12.11 18.95 3.14
CA ASP A 65 -11.89 18.54 1.75
C ASP A 65 -11.20 17.18 1.67
N LEU A 66 -10.50 16.73 2.72
CA LEU A 66 -9.83 15.43 2.73
C LEU A 66 -10.71 14.29 3.25
N LYS A 67 -11.95 14.57 3.69
CA LYS A 67 -12.87 13.57 4.24
C LYS A 67 -13.34 12.50 3.26
N PHE A 68 -13.22 12.74 1.95
CA PHE A 68 -13.54 11.74 0.93
C PHE A 68 -12.41 10.71 0.72
N LEU A 69 -11.20 10.99 1.21
CA LEU A 69 -10.07 10.09 1.11
C LEU A 69 -10.15 9.04 2.21
N GLU A 70 -10.36 7.81 1.82
CA GLU A 70 -10.19 6.66 2.71
C GLU A 70 -8.70 6.33 2.86
N SER A 71 -8.35 5.62 3.94
CA SER A 71 -6.96 5.22 4.23
C SER A 71 -6.51 3.94 3.51
N ASN A 72 -7.46 3.23 2.90
CA ASN A 72 -7.26 1.94 2.26
C ASN A 72 -7.57 2.02 0.77
N LEU A 73 -6.84 1.24 -0.02
CA LEU A 73 -7.05 1.13 -1.47
C LEU A 73 -8.07 0.03 -1.83
N TRP A 74 -8.37 -0.84 -0.88
CA TRP A 74 -9.31 -1.94 -1.03
C TRP A 74 -10.64 -1.59 -0.39
N VAL A 75 -11.73 -2.12 -0.97
CA VAL A 75 -13.04 -2.08 -0.33
C VAL A 75 -12.94 -2.86 0.97
N GLU A 76 -13.38 -2.26 2.07
CA GLU A 76 -13.36 -2.89 3.38
C GLU A 76 -14.36 -4.05 3.41
N GLU A 77 -13.85 -5.25 3.71
CA GLU A 77 -14.68 -6.44 3.89
C GLU A 77 -15.18 -6.48 5.34
N SER A 78 -16.42 -6.04 5.57
CA SER A 78 -17.03 -6.00 6.90
C SER A 78 -17.24 -7.39 7.54
N GLU A 79 -17.07 -8.47 6.79
CA GLU A 79 -17.24 -9.86 7.23
C GLU A 79 -16.03 -10.38 8.03
N CYS A 80 -14.88 -9.69 7.99
CA CYS A 80 -13.63 -10.12 8.65
C CYS A 80 -13.39 -9.48 10.04
N LEU A 81 -14.38 -8.81 10.63
CA LEU A 81 -14.27 -8.12 11.93
C LEU A 81 -14.97 -8.86 13.10
N GLU A 82 -15.05 -10.19 13.06
CA GLU A 82 -15.48 -11.01 14.21
C GLU A 82 -14.41 -11.13 15.31
#